data_AF-A0A9W7L1R3-F1
#
_entry.id   AF-A0A9W7L1R3-F1
#
_cell.length_a   1.000
_cell.length_b   1.000
_cell.length_c   1.000
_cell.angle_alpha   90.00
_cell.angle_beta   90.00
_cell.angle_gamma   90.00
#
_symmetry.space_group_name_H-M   'P 1'
#
loop_
_entity.id
_entity.type
_entity.pdbx_description
1 polymer ?
#
loop_
_entity_poly.entity_id
_entity_poly.type
_entity_poly.pdbx_seq_one_letter_code
_entity_poly.pdbx_strand_id
1 'polypeptide(L)'
;MASNAAYDFSSAPQSVPIKRNAAAAKYRDDEENMLSAGNNIMFDSRVVRGNTYAAQVVTQEQQRQQQVYNRNEKARQARLESKRLQGMAPPGTPPPVDGRAHMDVQTDNFLEELTDRPIEATIETQTEAFLDRPPSPLFVPAKNGEDKETQIESGDLFDFDLEVEPILDVLVGKTLEVSMLELMEEEELAAIRAQQEKFEMMRNAELSEVQRLEYEAKRKFAEKQRRKKQEREFKEAQDELKEKVAARAFAKTYLSDLHANVFESLEETGHFYDPVRKEVGEVFLPWLMGEVSTSLTAVAQAYAAADGIIKASLEKAKDIRVQAVADYEAEQKRIAEEAAAKKAEEERLAAEAAAAAAAAEENGENGEDQ
;
A
#
# COMPACT_ATOMS: atom_id res chain seq x y z
N MET A 1 -19.67 4.00 21.31
CA MET A 1 -19.30 2.58 21.22
C MET A 1 -20.56 1.79 20.89
N ALA A 2 -20.79 1.49 19.62
CA ALA A 2 -21.90 0.66 19.18
C ALA A 2 -21.36 -0.76 18.97
N SER A 3 -21.88 -1.72 19.74
CA SER A 3 -21.51 -3.13 19.67
C SER A 3 -22.10 -3.77 18.43
N ASN A 4 -21.25 -4.26 17.53
CA ASN A 4 -21.61 -5.17 16.46
C ASN A 4 -22.14 -6.49 17.04
N ALA A 5 -23.45 -6.69 17.00
CA ALA A 5 -24.05 -8.01 17.19
C ALA A 5 -23.80 -8.83 15.92
N ALA A 6 -22.84 -9.74 15.97
CA ALA A 6 -22.64 -10.73 14.92
C ALA A 6 -23.85 -11.68 14.91
N TYR A 7 -24.53 -11.75 13.77
CA TYR A 7 -25.58 -12.74 13.51
C TYR A 7 -24.93 -14.12 13.45
N ASP A 8 -25.14 -14.93 14.49
CA ASP A 8 -24.75 -16.34 14.49
C ASP A 8 -26.00 -17.17 14.14
N PHE A 9 -25.98 -17.81 12.97
CA PHE A 9 -27.06 -18.66 12.49
C PHE A 9 -26.67 -20.12 12.74
N SER A 10 -27.18 -20.71 13.82
CA SER A 10 -27.08 -22.15 14.07
C SER A 10 -28.46 -22.80 13.89
N SER A 11 -28.61 -23.64 12.87
CA SER A 11 -29.76 -24.55 12.75
C SER A 11 -29.29 -25.98 12.99
N ALA A 12 -30.08 -26.75 13.75
CA ALA A 12 -29.84 -28.18 13.91
C ALA A 12 -30.06 -28.90 12.56
N PRO A 13 -29.28 -29.94 12.23
CA PRO A 13 -29.42 -30.66 10.97
C PRO A 13 -30.81 -31.30 10.88
N GLN A 14 -31.64 -30.78 9.98
CA GLN A 14 -32.97 -31.29 9.71
C GLN A 14 -32.90 -32.27 8.54
N SER A 15 -33.31 -33.52 8.75
CA SER A 15 -33.32 -34.52 7.68
C SER A 15 -34.31 -34.13 6.59
N VAL A 16 -33.87 -34.13 5.34
CA VAL A 16 -34.71 -33.90 4.16
C VAL A 16 -35.80 -34.98 4.11
N PRO A 17 -37.09 -34.61 4.00
CA PRO A 17 -38.14 -35.61 3.85
C PRO A 17 -37.93 -36.33 2.51
N ILE A 18 -37.44 -37.56 2.57
CA ILE A 18 -37.43 -38.47 1.44
C ILE A 18 -38.90 -38.73 1.11
N LYS A 19 -39.43 -38.07 0.07
CA LYS A 19 -40.72 -38.41 -0.53
C LYS A 19 -40.61 -39.76 -1.23
N ARG A 20 -40.53 -40.84 -0.45
CA ARG A 20 -40.93 -42.17 -0.90
C ARG A 20 -42.39 -42.29 -0.56
N ASN A 21 -43.26 -42.10 -1.55
CA ASN A 21 -44.59 -42.70 -1.66
C ASN A 21 -45.21 -42.31 -3.00
N ALA A 22 -44.85 -43.04 -4.06
CA ALA A 22 -45.50 -42.95 -5.37
C ALA A 22 -46.93 -43.54 -5.37
N ALA A 23 -47.41 -44.07 -4.24
CA ALA A 23 -48.73 -44.69 -4.13
C ALA A 23 -49.86 -43.71 -3.73
N ALA A 24 -49.54 -42.49 -3.25
CA ALA A 24 -50.53 -41.51 -2.81
C ALA A 24 -50.96 -40.51 -3.90
N ALA A 25 -50.44 -40.64 -5.12
CA ALA A 25 -50.68 -39.70 -6.23
C ALA A 25 -51.86 -40.11 -7.14
N LYS A 26 -52.88 -40.81 -6.62
CA LYS A 26 -54.03 -41.26 -7.43
C LYS A 26 -55.22 -40.30 -7.44
N TYR A 27 -55.18 -39.19 -6.71
CA TYR A 27 -56.29 -38.22 -6.64
C TYR A 27 -55.79 -36.77 -6.51
N ARG A 28 -54.95 -36.32 -7.43
CA ARG A 28 -54.61 -34.88 -7.54
C ARG A 28 -54.64 -34.51 -9.02
N ASP A 29 -55.42 -33.49 -9.36
CA ASP A 29 -55.66 -33.02 -10.72
C ASP A 29 -54.35 -32.83 -11.50
N ASP A 30 -54.32 -33.39 -12.71
CA ASP A 30 -53.13 -33.51 -13.56
C ASP A 30 -52.59 -32.18 -14.11
N GLU A 31 -53.27 -31.05 -13.90
CA GLU A 31 -52.81 -29.75 -14.44
C GLU A 31 -51.71 -29.07 -13.62
N GLU A 32 -51.63 -29.27 -12.29
CA GLU A 32 -50.58 -28.63 -11.47
C GLU A 32 -49.24 -29.39 -11.51
N ASN A 33 -49.26 -30.68 -11.83
CA ASN A 33 -48.05 -31.52 -11.73
C ASN A 33 -47.17 -31.47 -13.00
N MET A 34 -47.71 -30.97 -14.11
CA MET A 34 -46.96 -30.81 -15.36
C MET A 34 -46.05 -29.56 -15.36
N LEU A 35 -46.35 -28.56 -14.51
CA LEU A 35 -45.59 -27.32 -14.39
C LEU A 35 -44.42 -27.41 -13.39
N SER A 36 -44.43 -28.38 -12.48
CA SER A 36 -43.43 -28.50 -11.41
C SER A 36 -42.27 -29.46 -11.75
N ALA A 37 -42.50 -30.46 -12.61
CA ALA A 37 -41.46 -31.44 -12.98
C ALA A 37 -40.55 -31.02 -14.15
N GLY A 38 -40.97 -30.03 -14.97
CA GLY A 38 -40.28 -29.65 -16.21
C GLY A 38 -39.22 -28.56 -16.08
N ASN A 39 -39.23 -27.77 -14.99
CA ASN A 39 -38.45 -26.52 -14.92
C ASN A 39 -37.35 -26.53 -13.86
N ASN A 40 -36.88 -27.72 -13.44
CA ASN A 40 -35.74 -27.78 -12.55
C ASN A 40 -34.43 -27.74 -13.35
N ILE A 41 -33.82 -26.55 -13.36
CA ILE A 41 -32.51 -26.25 -13.96
C ILE A 41 -31.41 -27.23 -13.49
N MET A 42 -31.59 -27.88 -12.34
CA MET A 42 -30.68 -28.91 -11.81
C MET A 42 -30.67 -30.22 -12.61
N PHE A 43 -31.62 -30.43 -13.53
CA PHE A 43 -31.67 -31.61 -14.40
C PHE A 43 -31.64 -31.26 -15.90
N ASP A 44 -31.60 -29.97 -16.27
CA ASP A 44 -31.43 -29.57 -17.68
C ASP A 44 -30.02 -29.91 -18.15
N SER A 45 -29.93 -30.70 -19.22
CA SER A 45 -28.68 -31.15 -19.85
C SER A 45 -27.90 -30.02 -20.53
N ARG A 46 -28.55 -28.88 -20.81
CA ARG A 46 -27.93 -27.70 -21.44
C ARG A 46 -27.23 -26.78 -20.43
N VAL A 47 -27.48 -26.99 -19.13
CA VAL A 47 -26.94 -26.14 -18.07
C VAL A 47 -25.68 -26.80 -17.51
N VAL A 48 -24.52 -26.27 -17.90
CA VAL A 48 -23.21 -26.72 -17.44
C VAL A 48 -23.01 -26.29 -15.99
N ARG A 49 -22.92 -27.27 -15.08
CA ARG A 49 -22.73 -27.03 -13.64
C ARG A 49 -21.23 -27.06 -13.34
N GLY A 50 -20.63 -25.90 -13.09
CA GLY A 50 -19.21 -25.77 -12.77
C GLY A 50 -18.58 -24.48 -13.29
N ASN A 51 -17.33 -24.23 -12.91
CA ASN A 51 -16.57 -23.06 -13.33
C ASN A 51 -16.20 -23.15 -14.83
N THR A 52 -16.64 -22.18 -15.63
CA THR A 52 -16.44 -22.13 -17.10
C THR A 52 -15.03 -21.72 -17.54
N TYR A 53 -14.18 -21.27 -16.62
CA TYR A 53 -12.79 -20.86 -16.90
C TYR A 53 -11.78 -22.02 -16.91
N ALA A 54 -12.18 -23.22 -16.47
CA ALA A 54 -11.32 -24.40 -16.46
C ALA A 54 -11.86 -25.47 -17.43
N ALA A 55 -11.95 -25.14 -18.71
CA ALA A 55 -12.13 -26.14 -19.76
C ALA A 55 -10.83 -26.98 -19.83
N GLN A 56 -10.74 -27.99 -18.98
CA GLN A 56 -9.67 -28.98 -19.06
C GLN A 56 -9.80 -29.66 -20.42
N VAL A 57 -8.83 -29.45 -21.30
CA VAL A 57 -8.77 -30.10 -22.62
C VAL A 57 -8.65 -31.60 -22.37
N VAL A 58 -9.78 -32.30 -22.38
CA VAL A 58 -9.83 -33.75 -22.15
C VAL A 58 -9.04 -34.41 -23.26
N THR A 59 -7.96 -35.09 -22.89
CA THR A 59 -7.13 -35.81 -23.86
C THR A 59 -7.94 -36.93 -24.51
N GLN A 60 -7.61 -37.29 -25.76
CA GLN A 60 -8.33 -38.31 -26.51
C GLN A 60 -8.39 -39.67 -25.76
N GLU A 61 -7.41 -39.92 -24.89
CA GLU A 61 -7.31 -41.09 -24.04
C GLU A 61 -8.32 -41.08 -22.88
N GLN A 62 -8.52 -39.93 -22.23
CA GLN A 62 -9.53 -39.78 -21.18
C GLN A 62 -10.97 -39.92 -21.73
N GLN A 63 -11.25 -39.42 -22.94
CA GLN A 63 -12.55 -39.65 -23.59
C GLN A 63 -12.82 -41.13 -23.86
N ARG A 64 -11.79 -41.88 -24.27
CA ARG A 64 -11.88 -43.33 -24.50
C ARG A 64 -12.17 -44.09 -23.21
N GLN A 65 -11.49 -43.75 -22.10
CA GLN A 65 -11.72 -44.38 -20.80
C GLN A 65 -13.15 -44.12 -20.29
N GLN A 66 -13.68 -42.91 -20.50
CA GLN A 66 -15.03 -42.55 -20.08
C GLN A 66 -16.11 -43.26 -20.92
N GLN A 67 -15.87 -43.49 -22.21
CA GLN A 67 -16.75 -44.31 -23.05
C GLN A 67 -16.78 -45.78 -22.62
N VAL A 68 -15.63 -46.36 -22.25
CA VAL A 68 -15.56 -47.74 -21.74
C VAL A 68 -16.29 -47.85 -20.40
N TYR A 69 -16.10 -46.88 -19.50
CA TYR A 69 -16.81 -46.83 -18.23
C TYR A 69 -18.34 -46.79 -18.41
N ASN A 70 -18.84 -45.92 -19.28
CA ASN A 70 -20.28 -45.80 -19.57
C ASN A 70 -20.86 -47.08 -20.21
N ARG A 71 -20.08 -47.77 -21.05
CA ARG A 71 -20.48 -49.05 -21.66
C ARG A 71 -20.58 -50.16 -20.61
N ASN A 72 -19.63 -50.23 -19.68
CA ASN A 72 -19.64 -51.21 -18.58
C ASN A 72 -20.79 -50.96 -17.60
N GLU A 73 -21.08 -49.71 -17.26
CA GLU A 73 -22.23 -49.34 -16.42
C GLU A 73 -23.57 -49.73 -17.06
N LYS A 74 -23.77 -49.46 -18.37
CA LYS A 74 -24.97 -49.92 -19.08
C LYS A 74 -25.10 -51.44 -19.11
N ALA A 75 -24.00 -52.17 -19.34
CA ALA A 75 -24.02 -53.64 -19.31
C ALA A 75 -24.35 -54.20 -17.92
N ARG A 76 -23.85 -53.55 -16.86
CA ARG A 76 -24.16 -53.89 -15.47
C ARG A 76 -25.64 -53.66 -15.14
N GLN A 77 -26.22 -52.54 -15.58
CA GLN A 77 -27.65 -52.24 -15.38
C GLN A 77 -28.55 -53.25 -16.10
N ALA A 78 -28.27 -53.57 -17.37
CA ALA A 78 -29.02 -54.58 -18.12
C ALA A 78 -28.97 -55.98 -17.45
N ARG A 79 -27.83 -56.35 -16.86
CA ARG A 79 -27.67 -57.62 -16.14
C ARG A 79 -28.49 -57.66 -14.85
N LEU A 80 -28.60 -56.54 -14.14
CA LEU A 80 -29.44 -56.40 -12.95
C LEU A 80 -30.94 -56.49 -13.29
N GLU A 81 -31.38 -55.89 -14.40
CA GLU A 81 -32.77 -55.97 -14.86
C GLU A 81 -33.16 -57.39 -15.30
N SER A 82 -32.28 -58.07 -16.05
CA SER A 82 -32.48 -59.48 -16.43
C SER A 82 -32.64 -60.38 -15.19
N LYS A 83 -31.85 -60.13 -14.14
CA LYS A 83 -31.92 -60.90 -12.90
C LYS A 83 -33.20 -60.65 -12.10
N ARG A 84 -33.82 -59.45 -12.22
CA ARG A 84 -35.12 -59.14 -11.61
C ARG A 84 -36.29 -59.81 -12.34
N LEU A 85 -36.21 -59.93 -13.67
CA LEU A 85 -37.25 -60.57 -14.48
C LEU A 85 -37.30 -62.09 -14.30
N GLN A 86 -36.17 -62.71 -13.92
CA GLN A 86 -36.08 -64.17 -13.73
C GLN A 86 -36.82 -64.68 -12.47
N GLY A 87 -37.16 -63.80 -11.52
CA GLY A 87 -37.86 -64.15 -10.28
C GLY A 87 -39.38 -63.93 -10.29
N MET A 88 -39.97 -63.49 -11.40
CA MET A 88 -41.37 -63.03 -11.47
C MET A 88 -42.24 -63.84 -12.46
N ALA A 89 -41.83 -65.05 -12.84
CA ALA A 89 -42.66 -65.93 -13.66
C ALA A 89 -43.74 -66.59 -12.78
N PRO A 90 -45.04 -66.52 -13.13
CA PRO A 90 -46.08 -67.26 -12.42
C PRO A 90 -45.82 -68.77 -12.54
N PRO A 91 -46.15 -69.58 -11.52
CA PRO A 91 -45.94 -71.03 -11.60
C PRO A 91 -46.78 -71.60 -12.74
N GLY A 92 -46.11 -72.12 -13.78
CA GLY A 92 -46.76 -72.83 -14.87
C GLY A 92 -47.38 -74.14 -14.39
N THR A 93 -48.40 -74.63 -15.09
CA THR A 93 -48.93 -75.97 -14.87
C THR A 93 -47.80 -77.00 -15.03
N PRO A 94 -47.74 -78.03 -14.17
CA PRO A 94 -46.68 -79.02 -14.22
C PRO A 94 -46.68 -79.74 -15.59
N PRO A 95 -45.48 -80.11 -16.09
CA PRO A 95 -45.36 -80.71 -17.41
C PRO A 95 -46.08 -82.07 -17.48
N PRO A 96 -46.63 -82.44 -18.66
CA PRO A 96 -47.31 -83.71 -18.86
C PRO A 96 -46.42 -84.90 -18.51
N VAL A 97 -46.97 -85.86 -17.77
CA VAL A 97 -46.25 -87.07 -17.36
C VAL A 97 -46.15 -88.04 -18.54
N ASP A 98 -44.93 -88.46 -18.86
CA ASP A 98 -44.66 -89.27 -20.04
C ASP A 98 -45.38 -90.63 -19.97
N GLY A 99 -46.00 -91.05 -21.07
CA GLY A 99 -46.78 -92.29 -21.17
C GLY A 99 -48.26 -92.20 -20.77
N ARG A 100 -48.82 -91.01 -20.51
CA ARG A 100 -50.27 -90.80 -20.33
C ARG A 100 -50.83 -89.80 -21.35
N ALA A 101 -51.91 -90.17 -22.03
CA ALA A 101 -52.67 -89.23 -22.86
C ALA A 101 -53.61 -88.41 -21.97
N HIS A 102 -53.40 -87.09 -21.89
CA HIS A 102 -54.35 -86.20 -21.23
C HIS A 102 -55.56 -85.97 -22.14
N MET A 103 -56.76 -86.26 -21.62
CA MET A 103 -58.04 -86.02 -22.29
C MET A 103 -58.88 -85.10 -21.40
N ASP A 104 -59.53 -84.11 -21.99
CA ASP A 104 -60.40 -83.19 -21.25
C ASP A 104 -61.63 -83.95 -20.76
N VAL A 105 -61.80 -84.02 -19.44
CA VAL A 105 -62.95 -84.67 -18.78
C VAL A 105 -64.10 -83.67 -18.75
N GLN A 106 -65.30 -84.08 -19.18
CA GLN A 106 -66.49 -83.24 -19.12
C GLN A 106 -66.89 -83.02 -17.65
N THR A 107 -66.69 -81.79 -17.15
CA THR A 107 -66.97 -81.39 -15.76
C THR A 107 -68.36 -80.78 -15.55
N ASP A 108 -69.30 -81.03 -16.47
CA ASP A 108 -70.67 -80.53 -16.33
C ASP A 108 -71.42 -81.40 -15.31
N ASN A 109 -72.03 -80.78 -14.31
CA ASN A 109 -72.85 -81.47 -13.31
C ASN A 109 -74.15 -82.00 -13.95
N PHE A 110 -74.19 -83.31 -14.22
CA PHE A 110 -75.43 -84.03 -14.52
C PHE A 110 -75.99 -84.61 -13.21
N LEU A 111 -77.11 -84.07 -12.72
CA LEU A 111 -77.84 -84.57 -11.55
C LEU A 111 -79.10 -85.32 -12.03
N GLU A 112 -79.19 -86.60 -11.71
CA GLU A 112 -80.41 -87.40 -11.84
C GLU A 112 -81.08 -87.50 -10.46
N GLU A 113 -82.31 -87.01 -10.33
CA GLU A 113 -83.09 -87.12 -9.09
C GLU A 113 -83.78 -88.50 -9.03
N LEU A 114 -83.35 -89.38 -8.11
CA LEU A 114 -84.09 -90.60 -7.77
C LEU A 114 -85.26 -90.27 -6.84
N THR A 115 -86.48 -90.56 -7.28
CA THR A 115 -87.75 -90.16 -6.63
C THR A 115 -88.38 -91.19 -5.69
N ASP A 116 -87.71 -92.31 -5.39
CA ASP A 116 -88.34 -93.42 -4.64
C ASP A 116 -87.98 -93.40 -3.14
N ARG A 117 -89.00 -93.40 -2.28
CA ARG A 117 -88.88 -93.34 -0.81
C ARG A 117 -89.15 -94.74 -0.23
N PRO A 118 -88.25 -95.34 0.58
CA PRO A 118 -88.48 -96.68 1.12
C PRO A 118 -89.62 -96.69 2.15
N ILE A 119 -90.36 -97.81 2.19
CA ILE A 119 -91.60 -97.97 2.96
C ILE A 119 -91.27 -98.23 4.44
N GLU A 120 -91.76 -97.36 5.33
CA GLU A 120 -91.66 -97.53 6.78
C GLU A 120 -92.87 -98.31 7.31
N ALA A 121 -92.62 -99.39 8.06
CA ALA A 121 -93.66 -100.24 8.64
C ALA A 121 -93.69 -100.14 10.17
N THR A 122 -94.83 -99.73 10.71
CA THR A 122 -95.08 -99.64 12.16
C THR A 122 -95.55 -101.00 12.69
N ILE A 123 -94.85 -101.55 13.68
CA ILE A 123 -95.22 -102.79 14.36
C ILE A 123 -95.62 -102.45 15.80
N GLU A 124 -96.84 -102.77 16.17
CA GLU A 124 -97.35 -102.65 17.54
C GLU A 124 -97.46 -104.05 18.16
N THR A 125 -96.91 -104.25 19.35
CA THR A 125 -97.07 -105.50 20.11
C THR A 125 -97.48 -105.25 21.55
N GLN A 126 -98.40 -106.10 21.99
CA GLN A 126 -99.26 -106.07 23.16
C GLN A 126 -98.50 -106.32 24.48
N THR A 127 -98.79 -105.50 25.48
CA THR A 127 -98.18 -105.48 26.82
C THR A 127 -98.80 -106.51 27.78
N GLU A 128 -97.98 -107.40 28.33
CA GLU A 128 -98.26 -108.02 29.64
C GLU A 128 -97.54 -107.24 30.74
N ALA A 129 -98.20 -107.02 31.89
CA ALA A 129 -97.63 -106.34 33.04
C ALA A 129 -96.60 -107.24 33.76
N PHE A 130 -95.38 -107.26 33.26
CA PHE A 130 -94.23 -107.87 33.95
C PHE A 130 -93.91 -107.06 35.21
N LEU A 131 -93.99 -107.70 36.37
CA LEU A 131 -93.42 -107.19 37.61
C LEU A 131 -91.89 -107.07 37.44
N ASP A 132 -91.34 -105.88 37.68
CA ASP A 132 -89.90 -105.61 37.55
C ASP A 132 -89.09 -106.57 38.44
N ARG A 133 -88.38 -107.50 37.79
CA ARG A 133 -87.31 -108.26 38.44
C ARG A 133 -86.17 -107.26 38.70
N PRO A 134 -85.59 -107.19 39.92
CA PRO A 134 -84.42 -106.36 40.14
C PRO A 134 -83.33 -106.74 39.12
N PRO A 135 -82.59 -105.78 38.56
CA PRO A 135 -81.58 -106.07 37.55
C PRO A 135 -80.62 -107.11 38.11
N SER A 136 -80.41 -108.19 37.35
CA SER A 136 -79.42 -109.20 37.74
C SER A 136 -78.07 -108.53 37.94
N PRO A 137 -77.36 -108.79 39.04
CA PRO A 137 -76.08 -108.14 39.31
C PRO A 137 -75.14 -108.36 38.11
N LEU A 138 -74.51 -107.28 37.66
CA LEU A 138 -73.51 -107.32 36.59
C LEU A 138 -72.41 -108.30 37.01
N PHE A 139 -72.26 -109.39 36.25
CA PHE A 139 -71.15 -110.31 36.43
C PHE A 139 -69.85 -109.60 36.06
N VAL A 140 -69.07 -109.21 37.05
CA VAL A 140 -67.69 -108.73 36.88
C VAL A 140 -66.79 -109.95 37.08
N PRO A 141 -66.15 -110.49 36.03
CA PRO A 141 -65.19 -111.56 36.18
C PRO A 141 -64.08 -111.14 37.15
N ALA A 142 -63.66 -112.05 38.03
CA ALA A 142 -62.45 -111.81 38.82
C ALA A 142 -61.26 -111.61 37.86
N LYS A 143 -60.46 -110.56 38.09
CA LYS A 143 -59.27 -110.28 37.27
C LYS A 143 -58.27 -111.42 37.46
N ASN A 144 -58.28 -112.37 36.53
CA ASN A 144 -57.31 -113.47 36.50
C ASN A 144 -56.20 -113.11 35.51
N GLY A 145 -55.13 -112.53 36.03
CA GLY A 145 -53.90 -112.16 35.32
C GLY A 145 -52.92 -111.50 36.29
N GLU A 146 -51.62 -111.72 36.11
CA GLU A 146 -50.60 -111.01 36.89
C GLU A 146 -50.39 -109.60 36.31
N ASP A 147 -50.54 -108.59 37.13
CA ASP A 147 -50.22 -107.21 36.75
C ASP A 147 -48.70 -107.02 36.73
N LYS A 148 -48.17 -106.54 35.60
CA LYS A 148 -46.77 -106.16 35.44
C LYS A 148 -46.72 -104.70 35.01
N GLU A 149 -45.99 -103.89 35.75
CA GLU A 149 -45.61 -102.55 35.33
C GLU A 149 -44.17 -102.55 34.85
N THR A 150 -43.91 -101.80 33.79
CA THR A 150 -42.57 -101.55 33.27
C THR A 150 -42.40 -100.03 33.19
N GLN A 151 -41.51 -99.49 34.01
CA GLN A 151 -41.18 -98.07 34.04
C GLN A 151 -39.72 -97.90 33.62
N ILE A 152 -39.47 -96.94 32.74
CA ILE A 152 -38.11 -96.51 32.38
C ILE A 152 -37.69 -95.46 33.39
N GLU A 153 -36.60 -95.73 34.11
CA GLU A 153 -36.07 -94.81 35.11
C GLU A 153 -35.19 -93.72 34.47
N SER A 154 -34.95 -92.65 35.22
CA SER A 154 -34.13 -91.54 34.74
C SER A 154 -32.70 -92.01 34.48
N GLY A 155 -32.27 -91.99 33.21
CA GLY A 155 -30.94 -92.43 32.76
C GLY A 155 -30.87 -93.81 32.11
N ASP A 156 -31.97 -94.57 32.05
CA ASP A 156 -31.98 -95.93 31.48
C ASP A 156 -31.84 -95.97 29.95
N LEU A 157 -32.21 -94.88 29.26
CA LEU A 157 -32.11 -94.72 27.80
C LEU A 157 -31.10 -93.63 27.36
N PHE A 158 -30.18 -93.24 28.23
CA PHE A 158 -29.20 -92.21 27.89
C PHE A 158 -28.12 -92.76 26.94
N ASP A 159 -28.02 -92.18 25.75
CA ASP A 159 -26.93 -92.42 24.81
C ASP A 159 -25.97 -91.22 24.83
N PHE A 160 -24.76 -91.44 25.34
CA PHE A 160 -23.77 -90.40 25.48
C PHE A 160 -23.32 -89.84 24.12
N ASP A 161 -23.15 -90.69 23.12
CA ASP A 161 -22.58 -90.30 21.83
C ASP A 161 -23.57 -89.40 21.06
N LEU A 162 -24.87 -89.67 21.18
CA LEU A 162 -25.93 -88.84 20.61
C LEU A 162 -26.09 -87.50 21.34
N GLU A 163 -26.06 -87.50 22.68
CA GLU A 163 -26.34 -86.29 23.45
C GLU A 163 -25.14 -85.33 23.50
N VAL A 164 -23.91 -85.84 23.37
CA VAL A 164 -22.70 -85.00 23.40
C VAL A 164 -22.41 -84.30 22.06
N GLU A 165 -22.91 -84.84 20.95
CA GLU A 165 -22.74 -84.29 19.60
C GLU A 165 -23.10 -82.79 19.49
N PRO A 166 -24.29 -82.32 19.91
CA PRO A 166 -24.63 -80.88 19.84
C PRO A 166 -23.76 -80.00 20.75
N ILE A 167 -23.27 -80.54 21.87
CA ILE A 167 -22.40 -79.80 22.79
C ILE A 167 -21.02 -79.60 22.16
N LEU A 168 -20.48 -80.65 21.53
CA LEU A 168 -19.20 -80.59 20.84
C LEU A 168 -19.27 -79.70 19.60
N ASP A 169 -20.36 -79.76 18.83
CA ASP A 169 -20.55 -78.89 17.66
C ASP A 169 -20.54 -77.41 18.04
N VAL A 170 -21.24 -77.05 19.12
CA VAL A 170 -21.24 -75.67 19.63
C VAL A 170 -19.87 -75.28 20.15
N LEU A 171 -19.17 -76.16 20.88
CA LEU A 171 -17.87 -75.86 21.45
C LEU A 171 -16.80 -75.69 20.36
N VAL A 172 -16.74 -76.62 19.40
CA VAL A 172 -15.81 -76.55 18.26
C VAL A 172 -16.16 -75.37 17.36
N GLY A 173 -17.44 -75.19 17.03
CA GLY A 173 -17.90 -74.06 16.23
C GLY A 173 -17.54 -72.72 16.87
N LYS A 174 -17.78 -72.57 18.17
CA LYS A 174 -17.50 -71.31 18.87
C LYS A 174 -16.01 -71.04 19.03
N THR A 175 -15.22 -72.07 19.33
CA THR A 175 -13.76 -71.91 19.44
C THR A 175 -13.15 -71.52 18.11
N LEU A 176 -13.55 -72.16 17.00
CA LEU A 176 -13.08 -71.79 15.66
C LEU A 176 -13.51 -70.39 15.25
N GLU A 177 -14.77 -69.99 15.55
CA GLU A 177 -15.26 -68.65 15.25
C GLU A 177 -14.47 -67.57 16.02
N VAL A 178 -14.26 -67.77 17.32
CA VAL A 178 -13.51 -66.82 18.16
C VAL A 178 -12.06 -66.72 17.70
N SER A 179 -11.39 -67.86 17.47
CA SER A 179 -10.00 -67.85 16.99
C SER A 179 -9.85 -67.20 15.61
N MET A 180 -10.83 -67.37 14.72
CA MET A 180 -10.82 -66.70 13.41
C MET A 180 -10.96 -65.18 13.55
N LEU A 181 -11.86 -64.70 14.41
CA LEU A 181 -12.05 -63.28 14.66
C LEU A 181 -10.81 -62.63 15.28
N GLU A 182 -10.18 -63.30 16.25
CA GLU A 182 -8.95 -62.83 16.88
C GLU A 182 -7.81 -62.73 15.85
N LEU A 183 -7.63 -63.75 15.01
CA LEU A 183 -6.61 -63.72 13.96
C LEU A 183 -6.84 -62.59 12.94
N MET A 184 -8.10 -62.38 12.53
CA MET A 184 -8.45 -61.27 11.64
C MET A 184 -8.14 -59.91 12.28
N GLU A 185 -8.48 -59.72 13.56
CA GLU A 185 -8.15 -58.49 14.29
C GLU A 185 -6.64 -58.27 14.39
N GLU A 186 -5.87 -59.32 14.69
CA GLU A 186 -4.40 -59.23 14.75
C GLU A 186 -3.78 -58.84 13.40
N GLU A 187 -4.25 -59.42 12.30
CA GLU A 187 -3.80 -59.07 10.95
C GLU A 187 -4.15 -57.62 10.59
N GLU A 188 -5.36 -57.16 10.92
CA GLU A 188 -5.77 -55.78 10.69
C GLU A 188 -4.92 -54.79 11.51
N LEU A 189 -4.68 -55.08 12.79
CA LEU A 189 -3.83 -54.25 13.65
C LEU A 189 -2.38 -54.23 13.14
N ALA A 190 -1.85 -55.37 12.67
CA ALA A 190 -0.52 -55.43 12.07
C ALA A 190 -0.43 -54.60 10.79
N ALA A 191 -1.44 -54.66 9.92
CA ALA A 191 -1.50 -53.85 8.71
C ALA A 191 -1.55 -52.35 9.01
N ILE A 192 -2.36 -51.93 9.98
CA ILE A 192 -2.45 -50.53 10.41
C ILE A 192 -1.12 -50.04 10.97
N ARG A 193 -0.46 -50.82 11.85
CA ARG A 193 0.87 -50.46 12.39
C ARG A 193 1.91 -50.31 11.29
N ALA A 194 1.96 -51.27 10.36
CA ALA A 194 2.89 -51.20 9.23
C ALA A 194 2.63 -49.96 8.34
N GLN A 195 1.38 -49.54 8.17
CA GLN A 195 1.05 -48.32 7.45
C GLN A 195 1.45 -47.06 8.23
N GLN A 196 1.23 -47.03 9.54
CA GLN A 196 1.63 -45.92 10.40
C GLN A 196 3.15 -45.74 10.40
N GLU A 197 3.92 -46.82 10.57
CA GLU A 197 5.38 -46.79 10.52
C GLU A 197 5.89 -46.25 9.18
N LYS A 198 5.34 -46.72 8.05
CA LYS A 198 5.68 -46.20 6.72
C LYS A 198 5.39 -44.70 6.61
N PHE A 199 4.24 -44.25 7.11
CA PHE A 199 3.87 -42.84 7.10
C PHE A 199 4.82 -42.00 7.97
N GLU A 200 5.16 -42.47 9.16
CA GLU A 200 6.10 -41.79 10.05
C GLU A 200 7.50 -41.71 9.45
N MET A 201 7.98 -42.78 8.82
CA MET A 201 9.27 -42.78 8.11
C MET A 201 9.28 -41.73 6.99
N MET A 202 8.23 -41.68 6.16
CA MET A 202 8.12 -40.67 5.10
C MET A 202 8.05 -39.25 5.68
N ARG A 203 7.21 -39.03 6.69
CA ARG A 203 7.07 -37.72 7.35
C ARG A 203 8.38 -37.24 7.97
N ASN A 204 9.13 -38.12 8.63
CA ASN A 204 10.40 -37.78 9.25
C ASN A 204 11.47 -37.46 8.18
N ALA A 205 11.48 -38.21 7.08
CA ALA A 205 12.35 -37.92 5.94
C ALA A 205 12.02 -36.55 5.32
N GLU A 206 10.75 -36.28 5.05
CA GLU A 206 10.27 -34.98 4.53
C GLU A 206 10.62 -33.83 5.48
N LEU A 207 10.38 -34.01 6.79
CA LEU A 207 10.70 -32.99 7.79
C LEU A 207 12.20 -32.67 7.80
N SER A 208 13.06 -33.69 7.72
CA SER A 208 14.51 -33.49 7.69
C SER A 208 14.96 -32.73 6.44
N GLU A 209 14.33 -32.99 5.29
CA GLU A 209 14.63 -32.32 4.02
C GLU A 209 14.13 -30.86 4.02
N VAL A 210 12.93 -30.61 4.55
CA VAL A 210 12.40 -29.25 4.72
C VAL A 210 13.31 -28.44 5.62
N GLN A 211 13.73 -28.98 6.78
CA GLN A 211 14.67 -28.29 7.66
C GLN A 211 15.98 -27.96 6.96
N ARG A 212 16.55 -28.91 6.20
CA ARG A 212 17.77 -28.68 5.41
C ARG A 212 17.60 -27.51 4.45
N LEU A 213 16.51 -27.48 3.68
CA LEU A 213 16.20 -26.41 2.73
C LEU A 213 15.95 -25.06 3.42
N GLU A 214 15.26 -25.04 4.56
CA GLU A 214 15.04 -23.84 5.36
C GLU A 214 16.35 -23.24 5.88
N TYR A 215 17.26 -24.08 6.40
CA TYR A 215 18.57 -23.62 6.85
C TYR A 215 19.39 -23.03 5.70
N GLU A 216 19.39 -23.68 4.53
CA GLU A 216 20.05 -23.13 3.34
C GLU A 216 19.44 -21.79 2.90
N ALA A 217 18.11 -21.70 2.84
CA ALA A 217 17.40 -20.48 2.47
C ALA A 217 17.70 -19.35 3.46
N LYS A 218 17.71 -19.65 4.76
CA LYS A 218 18.06 -18.69 5.82
C LYS A 218 19.49 -18.19 5.68
N ARG A 219 20.46 -19.07 5.37
CA ARG A 219 21.86 -18.68 5.11
C ARG A 219 21.97 -17.78 3.89
N LYS A 220 21.38 -18.17 2.76
CA LYS A 220 21.38 -17.39 1.52
C LYS A 220 20.71 -16.02 1.71
N PHE A 221 19.60 -15.98 2.45
CA PHE A 221 18.91 -14.74 2.78
C PHE A 221 19.77 -13.83 3.66
N ALA A 222 20.39 -14.35 4.73
CA ALA A 222 21.26 -13.58 5.59
C ALA A 222 22.46 -12.99 4.82
N GLU A 223 23.08 -13.77 3.94
CA GLU A 223 24.17 -13.27 3.08
C GLU A 223 23.68 -12.19 2.12
N LYS A 224 22.54 -12.39 1.46
CA LYS A 224 21.92 -11.38 0.58
C LYS A 224 21.63 -10.08 1.32
N GLN A 225 21.12 -10.14 2.55
CA GLN A 225 20.88 -8.94 3.36
C GLN A 225 22.19 -8.24 3.73
N ARG A 226 23.24 -8.99 4.06
CA ARG A 226 24.57 -8.41 4.32
C ARG A 226 25.13 -7.70 3.10
N ARG A 227 25.01 -8.29 1.91
CA ARG A 227 25.45 -7.68 0.64
C ARG A 227 24.67 -6.41 0.33
N LYS A 228 23.33 -6.44 0.46
CA LYS A 228 22.48 -5.25 0.28
C LYS A 228 22.86 -4.11 1.23
N LYS A 229 23.14 -4.44 2.49
CA LYS A 229 23.55 -3.43 3.48
C LYS A 229 24.90 -2.80 3.08
N GLN A 230 25.89 -3.60 2.71
CA GLN A 230 27.20 -3.12 2.25
C GLN A 230 27.07 -2.25 1.00
N GLU A 231 26.26 -2.65 0.02
CA GLU A 231 26.07 -1.90 -1.21
C GLU A 231 25.35 -0.57 -0.97
N ARG A 232 24.36 -0.54 -0.05
CA ARG A 232 23.70 0.69 0.37
C ARG A 232 24.69 1.65 1.05
N GLU A 233 25.46 1.16 2.02
CA GLU A 233 26.48 1.96 2.72
C GLU A 233 27.54 2.49 1.74
N PHE A 234 27.99 1.66 0.80
CA PHE A 234 28.93 2.07 -0.24
C PHE A 234 28.34 3.16 -1.14
N LYS A 235 27.08 3.01 -1.56
CA LYS A 235 26.40 4.00 -2.40
C LYS A 235 26.21 5.33 -1.68
N GLU A 236 25.78 5.30 -0.42
CA GLU A 236 25.64 6.51 0.42
C GLU A 236 26.98 7.25 0.55
N ALA A 237 28.07 6.52 0.85
CA ALA A 237 29.41 7.10 0.92
C ALA A 237 29.90 7.63 -0.44
N GLN A 238 29.56 6.95 -1.54
CA GLN A 238 29.91 7.38 -2.88
C GLN A 238 29.18 8.68 -3.26
N ASP A 239 27.90 8.79 -2.92
CA ASP A 239 27.09 9.97 -3.22
C ASP A 239 27.56 11.18 -2.39
N GLU A 240 27.89 10.98 -1.11
CA GLU A 240 28.53 12.00 -0.27
C GLU A 240 29.89 12.45 -0.85
N LEU A 241 30.71 11.51 -1.33
CA LEU A 241 31.99 11.84 -1.96
C LEU A 241 31.79 12.63 -3.26
N LYS A 242 30.82 12.23 -4.11
CA LYS A 242 30.49 12.96 -5.34
C LYS A 242 30.10 14.40 -5.04
N GLU A 243 29.26 14.63 -4.03
CA GLU A 243 28.84 15.96 -3.61
C GLU A 243 30.04 16.79 -3.13
N LYS A 244 30.90 16.23 -2.28
CA LYS A 244 32.12 16.91 -1.81
C LYS A 244 33.06 17.27 -2.95
N VAL A 245 33.26 16.36 -3.90
CA VAL A 245 34.11 16.60 -5.07
C VAL A 245 33.51 17.67 -5.98
N ALA A 246 32.19 17.64 -6.21
CA ALA A 246 31.48 18.64 -7.00
C ALA A 246 31.56 20.03 -6.34
N ALA A 247 31.30 20.13 -5.03
CA ALA A 247 31.42 21.37 -4.27
C ALA A 247 32.85 21.92 -4.31
N ARG A 248 33.87 21.07 -4.16
CA ARG A 248 35.28 21.48 -4.27
C ARG A 248 35.62 21.97 -5.67
N ALA A 249 35.17 21.28 -6.71
CA ALA A 249 35.40 21.69 -8.09
C ALA A 249 34.73 23.05 -8.39
N PHE A 250 33.48 23.21 -7.97
CA PHE A 250 32.73 24.45 -8.09
C PHE A 250 33.40 25.60 -7.35
N ALA A 251 33.81 25.38 -6.10
CA ALA A 251 34.53 26.39 -5.32
C ALA A 251 35.84 26.79 -6.02
N LYS A 252 36.60 25.82 -6.55
CA LYS A 252 37.85 26.12 -7.26
C LYS A 252 37.63 26.99 -8.50
N THR A 253 36.63 26.68 -9.32
CA THR A 253 36.29 27.47 -10.50
C THR A 253 35.70 28.84 -10.14
N TYR A 254 34.90 28.91 -9.08
CA TYR A 254 34.34 30.20 -8.63
C TYR A 254 35.41 31.11 -8.05
N LEU A 255 36.31 30.59 -7.20
CA LEU A 255 37.39 31.37 -6.60
C LEU A 255 38.45 31.82 -7.62
N SER A 256 38.71 31.05 -8.68
CA SER A 256 39.65 31.49 -9.73
C SER A 256 39.18 32.76 -10.40
N ASP A 257 37.88 32.86 -10.65
CA ASP A 257 37.29 33.97 -11.41
C ASP A 257 36.96 35.15 -10.49
N LEU A 258 36.67 34.87 -9.21
CA LEU A 258 36.39 35.89 -8.20
C LEU A 258 37.53 36.89 -8.04
N HIS A 259 38.78 36.43 -8.05
CA HIS A 259 39.93 37.33 -7.92
C HIS A 259 39.96 38.35 -9.07
N ALA A 260 39.86 37.90 -10.32
CA ALA A 260 39.84 38.79 -11.48
C ALA A 260 38.67 39.79 -11.40
N ASN A 261 37.45 39.29 -11.14
CA ASN A 261 36.24 40.11 -11.09
C ASN A 261 36.27 41.16 -9.96
N VAL A 262 36.79 40.81 -8.78
CA VAL A 262 36.92 41.74 -7.66
C VAL A 262 37.98 42.80 -7.95
N PHE A 263 39.11 42.43 -8.56
CA PHE A 263 40.14 43.40 -8.93
C PHE A 263 39.64 44.36 -10.02
N GLU A 264 38.96 43.86 -11.05
CA GLU A 264 38.34 44.70 -12.08
C GLU A 264 37.30 45.64 -11.48
N SER A 265 36.43 45.14 -10.59
CA SER A 265 35.45 45.98 -9.89
C SER A 265 36.09 47.03 -8.98
N LEU A 266 37.19 46.71 -8.27
CA LEU A 266 37.93 47.70 -7.48
C LEU A 266 38.66 48.73 -8.35
N GLU A 267 39.14 48.34 -9.53
CA GLU A 267 39.76 49.24 -10.50
C GLU A 267 38.72 50.19 -11.12
N GLU A 268 37.56 49.68 -11.56
CA GLU A 268 36.45 50.47 -12.07
C GLU A 268 35.88 51.45 -11.03
N THR A 269 35.78 51.03 -9.77
CA THR A 269 35.36 51.91 -8.67
C THR A 269 36.44 52.90 -8.24
N GLY A 270 37.63 52.86 -8.86
CA GLY A 270 38.71 53.81 -8.62
C GLY A 270 39.41 53.67 -7.27
N HIS A 271 39.30 52.50 -6.63
CA HIS A 271 40.03 52.23 -5.37
C HIS A 271 41.53 52.08 -5.59
N PHE A 272 41.95 51.56 -6.75
CA PHE A 272 43.35 51.55 -7.14
C PHE A 272 43.71 52.88 -7.80
N TYR A 273 44.57 53.65 -7.15
CA TYR A 273 45.13 54.89 -7.68
C TYR A 273 46.62 54.71 -7.97
N ASP A 274 47.10 55.38 -9.02
CA ASP A 274 48.53 55.51 -9.27
C ASP A 274 49.14 56.36 -8.14
N PRO A 275 50.03 55.79 -7.30
CA PRO A 275 50.62 56.50 -6.17
C PRO A 275 51.36 57.76 -6.63
N VAL A 276 51.99 57.74 -7.80
CA VAL A 276 52.72 58.89 -8.33
C VAL A 276 51.75 60.01 -8.72
N ARG A 277 50.64 59.70 -9.39
CA ARG A 277 49.61 60.71 -9.72
C ARG A 277 48.99 61.32 -8.47
N LYS A 278 48.75 60.51 -7.43
CA LYS A 278 48.17 61.00 -6.17
C LYS A 278 49.17 61.86 -5.39
N GLU A 279 50.43 61.45 -5.29
CA GLU A 279 51.49 62.26 -4.68
C GLU A 279 51.71 63.58 -5.43
N VAL A 280 51.66 63.56 -6.77
CA VAL A 280 51.73 64.78 -7.57
C VAL A 280 50.54 65.69 -7.28
N GLY A 281 49.33 65.13 -7.18
CA GLY A 281 48.10 65.86 -6.91
C GLY A 281 48.01 66.46 -5.51
N GLU A 282 48.36 65.68 -4.48
CA GLU A 282 48.18 66.06 -3.06
C GLU A 282 49.40 66.76 -2.45
N VAL A 283 50.61 66.48 -2.93
CA VAL A 283 51.86 67.02 -2.34
C VAL A 283 52.53 68.03 -3.27
N PHE A 284 52.80 67.63 -4.52
CA PHE A 284 53.57 68.47 -5.44
C PHE A 284 52.80 69.69 -5.94
N LEU A 285 51.54 69.54 -6.38
CA LEU A 285 50.74 70.65 -6.90
C LEU A 285 50.47 71.72 -5.83
N PRO A 286 50.11 71.38 -4.57
CA PRO A 286 49.97 72.38 -3.52
C PRO A 286 51.28 73.07 -3.17
N TRP A 287 52.40 72.33 -3.14
CA TRP A 287 53.72 72.91 -2.93
C TRP A 287 54.10 73.89 -4.07
N LEU A 288 53.93 73.48 -5.33
CA LEU A 288 54.23 74.31 -6.50
C LEU A 288 53.34 75.56 -6.55
N MET A 289 52.04 75.40 -6.32
CA MET A 289 51.10 76.53 -6.27
C MET A 289 51.41 77.47 -5.10
N GLY A 290 51.85 76.93 -3.96
CA GLY A 290 52.37 77.69 -2.83
C GLY A 290 53.60 78.51 -3.22
N GLU A 291 54.59 77.88 -3.84
CA GLU A 291 55.82 78.55 -4.29
C GLU A 291 55.52 79.64 -5.34
N VAL A 292 54.66 79.34 -6.32
CA VAL A 292 54.19 80.33 -7.30
C VAL A 292 53.48 81.49 -6.60
N SER A 293 52.61 81.22 -5.62
CA SER A 293 51.95 82.27 -4.82
C SER A 293 52.95 83.12 -4.04
N THR A 294 53.99 82.53 -3.44
CA THR A 294 55.04 83.29 -2.76
C THR A 294 55.84 84.16 -3.72
N SER A 295 56.16 83.66 -4.92
CA SER A 295 56.85 84.46 -5.95
C SER A 295 55.99 85.62 -6.44
N LEU A 296 54.68 85.39 -6.64
CA LEU A 296 53.72 86.42 -7.02
C LEU A 296 53.52 87.45 -5.92
N THR A 297 53.47 87.04 -4.65
CA THR A 297 53.38 87.99 -3.52
C THR A 297 54.68 88.78 -3.35
N ALA A 298 55.85 88.18 -3.56
CA ALA A 298 57.12 88.90 -3.58
C ALA A 298 57.19 89.93 -4.73
N VAL A 299 56.74 89.56 -5.93
CA VAL A 299 56.64 90.48 -7.07
C VAL A 299 55.62 91.59 -6.78
N ALA A 300 54.45 91.27 -6.23
CA ALA A 300 53.44 92.25 -5.85
C ALA A 300 53.96 93.21 -4.75
N GLN A 301 54.73 92.71 -3.77
CA GLN A 301 55.40 93.53 -2.75
C GLN A 301 56.49 94.41 -3.36
N ALA A 302 57.25 93.91 -4.34
CA ALA A 302 58.24 94.70 -5.07
C ALA A 302 57.57 95.83 -5.88
N TYR A 303 56.46 95.55 -6.56
CA TYR A 303 55.67 96.58 -7.23
C TYR A 303 55.06 97.59 -6.25
N ALA A 304 54.50 97.14 -5.12
CA ALA A 304 53.97 98.02 -4.09
C ALA A 304 55.06 98.90 -3.44
N ALA A 305 56.26 98.35 -3.23
CA ALA A 305 57.42 99.11 -2.75
C ALA A 305 57.91 100.12 -3.80
N ALA A 306 57.98 99.73 -5.08
CA ALA A 306 58.32 100.63 -6.18
C ALA A 306 57.30 101.77 -6.32
N ASP A 307 56.01 101.47 -6.28
CA ASP A 307 54.93 102.46 -6.26
C ASP A 307 55.02 103.36 -5.02
N GLY A 308 55.39 102.81 -3.86
CA GLY A 308 55.66 103.56 -2.63
C GLY A 308 56.83 104.53 -2.79
N ILE A 309 57.94 104.10 -3.38
CA ILE A 309 59.10 104.94 -3.69
C ILE A 309 58.72 106.03 -4.69
N ILE A 310 57.96 105.70 -5.74
CA ILE A 310 57.49 106.67 -6.74
C ILE A 310 56.59 107.72 -6.06
N LYS A 311 55.62 107.31 -5.24
CA LYS A 311 54.75 108.23 -4.48
C LYS A 311 55.55 109.11 -3.51
N ALA A 312 56.49 108.54 -2.76
CA ALA A 312 57.35 109.31 -1.85
C ALA A 312 58.26 110.29 -2.59
N SER A 313 58.78 109.92 -3.76
CA SER A 313 59.56 110.81 -4.62
C SER A 313 58.72 111.95 -5.19
N LEU A 314 57.46 111.68 -5.55
CA LEU A 314 56.50 112.70 -5.99
C LEU A 314 56.11 113.66 -4.86
N GLU A 315 55.86 113.16 -3.65
CA GLU A 315 55.60 114.04 -2.49
C GLU A 315 56.82 114.88 -2.15
N LYS A 316 58.03 114.31 -2.12
CA LYS A 316 59.26 115.08 -1.93
C LYS A 316 59.49 116.11 -3.03
N ALA A 317 59.14 115.80 -4.28
CA ALA A 317 59.21 116.76 -5.38
C ALA A 317 58.15 117.87 -5.25
N LYS A 318 56.95 117.57 -4.75
CA LYS A 318 55.93 118.58 -4.41
C LYS A 318 56.42 119.47 -3.28
N ASP A 319 57.00 118.92 -2.21
CA ASP A 319 57.54 119.69 -1.08
C ASP A 319 58.67 120.61 -1.52
N ILE A 320 59.62 120.10 -2.31
CA ILE A 320 60.70 120.93 -2.91
C ILE A 320 60.11 122.03 -3.78
N ARG A 321 59.06 121.74 -4.55
CA ARG A 321 58.39 122.75 -5.38
C ARG A 321 57.68 123.80 -4.53
N VAL A 322 57.00 123.40 -3.46
CA VAL A 322 56.34 124.33 -2.52
C VAL A 322 57.39 125.20 -1.82
N GLN A 323 58.51 124.63 -1.38
CA GLN A 323 59.62 125.37 -0.81
C GLN A 323 60.23 126.34 -1.82
N ALA A 324 60.49 125.89 -3.06
CA ALA A 324 61.03 126.76 -4.11
C ALA A 324 60.06 127.90 -4.50
N VAL A 325 58.74 127.65 -4.50
CA VAL A 325 57.73 128.70 -4.73
C VAL A 325 57.69 129.66 -3.55
N ALA A 326 57.75 129.16 -2.31
CA ALA A 326 57.80 130.01 -1.11
C ALA A 326 59.08 130.86 -1.05
N ASP A 327 60.23 130.29 -1.41
CA ASP A 327 61.51 131.00 -1.51
C ASP A 327 61.46 132.07 -2.62
N TYR A 328 60.84 131.75 -3.77
CA TYR A 328 60.62 132.72 -4.86
C TYR A 328 59.68 133.85 -4.44
N GLU A 329 58.59 133.55 -3.73
CA GLU A 329 57.66 134.56 -3.20
C GLU A 329 58.32 135.43 -2.11
N ALA A 330 59.18 134.85 -1.27
CA ALA A 330 59.97 135.58 -0.27
C ALA A 330 61.01 136.50 -0.92
N GLU A 331 61.70 136.03 -1.97
CA GLU A 331 62.66 136.84 -2.73
C GLU A 331 61.96 137.99 -3.48
N GLN A 332 60.78 137.74 -4.06
CA GLN A 332 59.94 138.77 -4.69
C GLN A 332 59.45 139.82 -3.68
N LYS A 333 59.08 139.41 -2.47
CA LYS A 333 58.75 140.35 -1.38
C LYS A 333 59.95 141.18 -0.97
N ARG A 334 61.14 140.57 -0.84
CA ARG A 334 62.38 141.30 -0.52
C ARG A 334 62.73 142.33 -1.60
N ILE A 335 62.60 141.96 -2.87
CA ILE A 335 62.84 142.86 -4.02
C ILE A 335 61.79 143.99 -4.04
N ALA A 336 60.52 143.71 -3.73
CA ALA A 336 59.47 144.72 -3.64
C ALA A 336 59.68 145.68 -2.47
N GLU A 337 60.15 145.20 -1.32
CA GLU A 337 60.52 146.02 -0.15
C GLU A 337 61.75 146.91 -0.44
N GLU A 338 62.79 146.38 -1.09
CA GLU A 338 63.94 147.20 -1.55
C GLU A 338 63.54 148.23 -2.61
N ALA A 339 62.64 147.88 -3.55
CA ALA A 339 62.13 148.82 -4.54
C ALA A 339 61.27 149.91 -3.89
N ALA A 340 60.45 149.58 -2.89
CA ALA A 340 59.67 150.55 -2.12
C ALA A 340 60.56 151.48 -1.29
N ALA A 341 61.64 150.95 -0.68
CA ALA A 341 62.62 151.75 0.04
C ALA A 341 63.37 152.73 -0.88
N LYS A 342 63.79 152.29 -2.07
CA LYS A 342 64.41 153.17 -3.08
C LYS A 342 63.45 154.25 -3.59
N LYS A 343 62.17 153.91 -3.81
CA LYS A 343 61.14 154.88 -4.22
C LYS A 343 60.89 155.94 -3.15
N ALA A 344 60.87 155.55 -1.87
CA ALA A 344 60.72 156.48 -0.75
C ALA A 344 61.95 157.38 -0.56
N GLU A 345 63.15 156.89 -0.89
CA GLU A 345 64.38 157.69 -0.88
C GLU A 345 64.42 158.69 -2.05
N GLU A 346 64.01 158.28 -3.25
CA GLU A 346 63.85 159.17 -4.42
C GLU A 346 62.80 160.26 -4.18
N GLU A 347 61.67 159.95 -3.53
CA GLU A 347 60.64 160.94 -3.18
C GLU A 347 61.13 161.96 -2.12
N ARG A 348 62.00 161.55 -1.19
CA ARG A 348 62.66 162.48 -0.26
C ARG A 348 63.64 163.43 -0.96
N LEU A 349 64.46 162.90 -1.88
CA LEU A 349 65.42 163.70 -2.66
C LEU A 349 64.71 164.66 -3.64
N ALA A 350 63.56 164.26 -4.20
CA ALA A 350 62.74 165.13 -5.05
C ALA A 350 62.07 166.28 -4.26
N ALA A 351 61.64 166.03 -3.02
CA ALA A 351 61.08 167.08 -2.16
C ALA A 351 62.14 168.10 -1.70
N GLU A 352 63.39 167.67 -1.49
CA GLU A 352 64.50 168.56 -1.12
C GLU A 352 64.99 169.41 -2.31
N ALA A 353 64.95 168.87 -3.54
CA ALA A 353 65.25 169.61 -4.76
C ALA A 353 64.16 170.65 -5.14
N ALA A 354 62.89 170.40 -4.84
CA ALA A 354 61.80 171.35 -5.08
C ALA A 354 61.82 172.55 -4.10
N ALA A 355 62.35 172.38 -2.89
CA ALA A 355 62.53 173.47 -1.92
C ALA A 355 63.71 174.41 -2.28
N ALA A 356 64.70 173.93 -3.04
CA ALA A 356 65.83 174.73 -3.50
C ALA A 356 65.54 175.60 -4.75
N ALA A 357 64.48 175.28 -5.52
CA ALA A 357 64.08 176.05 -6.71
C ALA A 357 63.15 177.25 -6.40
N ALA A 358 62.52 177.32 -5.22
CA ALA A 358 61.63 178.41 -4.82
C ALA A 358 62.34 179.58 -4.10
N ALA A 359 63.67 179.51 -3.89
CA ALA A 359 64.46 180.52 -3.18
C ALA A 359 65.39 181.36 -4.10
N ALA A 360 65.20 181.31 -5.43
CA ALA A 360 66.08 181.96 -6.41
C ALA A 360 65.38 182.94 -7.39
N GLU A 361 64.12 183.35 -7.15
CA GLU A 361 63.44 184.40 -7.95
C GLU A 361 62.79 185.49 -7.07
N GLU A 362 63.55 186.01 -6.11
CA GLU A 362 63.31 187.33 -5.50
C GLU A 362 64.67 188.02 -5.27
N ASN A 363 65.27 188.53 -6.36
CA ASN A 363 66.10 189.77 -6.40
C ASN A 363 66.76 190.00 -7.78
N GLY A 364 66.45 191.15 -8.39
CA GLY A 364 67.31 191.94 -9.30
C GLY A 364 67.30 191.52 -10.77
N GLU A 365 66.55 192.12 -11.70
CA GLU A 365 66.54 193.54 -12.10
C GLU A 365 67.93 194.02 -12.61
N ASN A 366 68.16 193.92 -13.93
CA ASN A 366 68.80 194.93 -14.81
C ASN A 366 69.33 194.34 -16.13
N GLY A 367 68.85 194.90 -17.26
CA GLY A 367 69.71 195.61 -18.22
C GLY A 367 70.54 194.85 -19.27
N GLU A 368 70.08 194.97 -20.52
CA GLU A 368 70.81 195.39 -21.74
C GLU A 368 71.77 194.44 -22.52
N ASP A 369 71.38 194.29 -23.80
CA ASP A 369 72.12 194.12 -25.07
C ASP A 369 73.06 192.91 -25.32
N GLN A 370 72.57 191.97 -26.14
CA GLN A 370 72.79 191.92 -27.61
C GLN A 370 71.64 191.23 -28.34
#